data_AF-A0A426XL76-F1
#
_entry.id   AF-A0A426XL76-F1
#
_cell.length_a   1.000
_cell.length_b   1.000
_cell.length_c   1.000
_cell.angle_alpha   90.00
_cell.angle_beta   90.00
_cell.angle_gamma   90.00
#
_symmetry.space_group_name_H-M   'P 1'
#
loop_
_entity.id
_entity.type
_entity.pdbx_description
1 polymer ?
#
loop_
_entity_poly.entity_id
_entity_poly.type
_entity_poly.pdbx_seq_one_letter_code
_entity_poly.pdbx_strand_id
1 'polypeptide(L)'
;MADYHFVYKDVEGASTQWDDIQRRLGNLPPKPEPFKPAPFSPADDPDLAPKSKAWIDDRTPAELDELEDDPDLDDDRFLEEYRKRRLAEMREAAKVARFGSVMPISGSDFVREVSQAPADVWVVVLLYKDR
;
A
#
# COMPACT_ATOMS: atom_id res chain seq x y z
N MET A 1 2.39 -46.63 54.55
CA MET A 1 1.23 -45.91 54.02
C MET A 1 1.78 -44.75 53.21
N ALA A 2 1.59 -44.75 51.88
CA ALA A 2 2.05 -43.66 51.04
C ALA A 2 1.04 -42.50 51.13
N ASP A 3 1.52 -41.33 51.50
CA ASP A 3 0.71 -40.15 51.77
C ASP A 3 0.47 -39.41 50.45
N TYR A 4 -0.65 -39.71 49.79
CA TYR A 4 -0.99 -39.17 48.48
C TYR A 4 -1.59 -37.77 48.61
N HIS A 5 -0.74 -36.77 48.86
CA HIS A 5 -1.12 -35.36 48.78
C HIS A 5 -0.85 -34.85 47.35
N PHE A 6 -1.89 -34.85 46.51
CA PHE A 6 -1.81 -34.28 45.16
C PHE A 6 -2.11 -32.77 45.24
N VAL A 7 -1.10 -31.95 44.97
CA VAL A 7 -1.23 -30.49 44.86
C VAL A 7 -1.33 -30.16 43.37
N TYR A 8 -2.46 -29.56 42.97
CA TYR A 8 -2.63 -29.04 41.63
C TYR A 8 -2.06 -27.62 41.57
N LYS A 9 -1.08 -27.40 40.69
CA LYS A 9 -0.61 -26.05 40.37
C LYS A 9 -1.39 -25.54 39.17
N ASP A 10 -2.33 -24.64 39.43
CA ASP A 10 -2.99 -23.87 38.38
C ASP A 10 -2.28 -22.53 38.18
N VAL A 11 -2.58 -21.86 37.07
CA VAL A 11 -1.97 -20.59 36.63
C VAL A 11 -2.15 -19.45 37.66
N GLU A 12 -3.12 -19.59 38.57
CA GLU A 12 -3.49 -18.56 39.57
C GLU A 12 -3.23 -18.97 41.03
N GLY A 13 -2.64 -20.15 41.27
CA GLY A 13 -2.29 -20.61 42.60
C GLY A 13 -2.36 -22.12 42.78
N ALA A 14 -1.79 -22.60 43.89
CA ALA A 14 -1.86 -24.02 44.26
C ALA A 14 -3.19 -24.30 44.98
N SER A 15 -4.03 -25.19 44.42
CA SER A 15 -5.17 -25.79 45.12
C SER A 15 -4.89 -27.26 45.40
N THR A 16 -5.33 -27.74 46.55
CA THR A 16 -5.21 -29.16 46.90
C THR A 16 -6.49 -29.91 46.52
N GLN A 17 -6.38 -31.22 46.35
CA GLN A 17 -7.55 -32.09 46.16
C GLN A 17 -8.60 -31.91 47.28
N TRP A 18 -8.15 -31.57 48.49
CA TRP A 18 -9.03 -31.34 49.63
C TRP A 18 -9.86 -30.06 49.47
N ASP A 19 -9.27 -28.99 48.94
CA ASP A 19 -9.97 -27.73 48.66
C ASP A 19 -11.09 -27.92 47.64
N ASP A 20 -10.85 -28.73 46.61
CA ASP A 20 -11.83 -29.01 45.56
C ASP A 20 -13.00 -29.86 46.07
N ILE A 21 -12.73 -30.83 46.95
CA ILE A 21 -13.76 -31.63 47.63
C ILE A 21 -14.63 -30.73 48.53
N GLN A 22 -14.01 -29.82 49.29
CA GLN A 22 -14.73 -28.88 50.16
C GLN A 22 -15.58 -27.89 49.36
N ARG A 23 -15.13 -27.43 48.19
CA ARG A 23 -15.94 -26.62 47.26
C ARG A 23 -17.11 -27.41 46.67
N ARG A 24 -16.90 -28.68 46.28
CA ARG A 24 -17.95 -29.56 45.77
C ARG A 24 -19.02 -29.87 46.82
N LEU A 25 -18.64 -29.95 48.10
CA LEU A 25 -19.54 -30.15 49.24
C LEU A 25 -20.23 -28.84 49.69
N GLY A 26 -19.86 -27.68 49.12
CA GLY A 26 -20.46 -26.38 49.44
C GLY A 26 -19.91 -25.68 50.68
N ASN A 27 -18.82 -26.19 51.27
CA ASN A 27 -18.20 -25.63 52.48
C ASN A 27 -17.24 -24.47 52.17
N LEU A 28 -16.69 -24.41 50.96
CA LEU A 28 -15.81 -23.34 50.48
C LEU A 28 -16.48 -22.56 49.34
N PRO A 29 -16.20 -21.25 49.21
CA PRO A 29 -16.69 -20.46 48.09
C PRO A 29 -16.14 -20.96 46.75
N PRO A 30 -16.88 -20.78 45.65
CA PRO A 30 -16.44 -21.15 44.31
C PRO A 30 -15.13 -20.44 43.97
N LYS A 31 -14.25 -21.14 43.24
CA LYS A 31 -12.96 -20.59 42.79
C LYS A 31 -13.22 -19.38 41.87
N PRO A 32 -12.46 -18.28 41.99
CA PRO A 32 -12.59 -17.17 41.05
C PRO A 32 -12.43 -17.66 39.61
N GLU A 33 -13.18 -17.05 38.68
CA GLU A 33 -13.02 -17.36 37.27
C GLU A 33 -11.60 -17.00 36.82
N PRO A 34 -10.95 -17.86 36.02
CA PRO A 34 -9.60 -17.59 35.57
C PRO A 34 -9.57 -16.31 34.75
N PHE A 35 -8.62 -15.44 35.07
CA PHE A 35 -8.31 -14.24 34.31
C PHE A 35 -7.95 -14.62 32.88
N LYS A 36 -8.84 -14.29 31.94
CA LYS A 36 -8.57 -14.38 30.51
C LYS A 36 -8.06 -13.02 30.06
N PRO A 37 -6.76 -12.89 29.68
CA PRO A 37 -6.31 -11.65 29.06
C PRO A 37 -7.14 -11.42 27.80
N ALA A 38 -7.36 -10.15 27.46
CA ALA A 38 -8.00 -9.79 26.20
C ALA A 38 -7.23 -10.43 25.03
N PRO A 39 -7.92 -10.86 23.96
CA PRO A 39 -7.26 -11.34 22.76
C PRO A 39 -6.31 -10.25 22.26
N PHE A 40 -5.09 -10.65 21.87
CA PHE A 40 -4.11 -9.74 21.32
C PHE A 40 -4.69 -9.04 20.09
N SER A 41 -4.77 -7.72 20.14
CA SER A 41 -4.98 -6.86 18.98
C SER A 41 -3.64 -6.21 18.64
N PRO A 42 -3.15 -6.34 17.39
CA PRO A 42 -2.02 -5.55 16.94
C PRO A 42 -2.33 -4.06 17.17
N ALA A 43 -1.32 -3.30 17.61
CA ALA A 43 -1.47 -1.85 17.66
C ALA A 43 -1.70 -1.33 16.24
N ASP A 44 -2.53 -0.30 16.09
CA ASP A 44 -2.65 0.47 14.84
C ASP A 44 -1.35 1.25 14.63
N ASP A 45 -0.33 0.56 14.13
CA ASP A 45 0.92 1.18 13.73
C ASP A 45 0.71 1.83 12.35
N PRO A 46 0.80 3.16 12.23
CA PRO A 46 0.62 3.84 10.95
C PRO A 46 1.63 3.39 9.90
N ASP A 47 2.79 2.86 10.31
CA ASP A 47 3.84 2.38 9.41
C ASP A 47 3.53 0.98 8.84
N LEU A 48 2.62 0.23 9.48
CA LEU A 48 2.12 -1.06 8.99
C LEU A 48 0.85 -0.92 8.14
N ALA A 49 0.28 0.28 8.04
CA ALA A 49 -0.90 0.52 7.24
C ALA A 49 -0.55 0.42 5.73
N PRO A 50 -1.40 -0.23 4.90
CA PRO A 50 -1.16 -0.32 3.48
C PRO A 50 -1.11 1.07 2.85
N LYS A 51 -0.08 1.31 2.03
CA LYS A 51 0.20 2.62 1.42
C LYS A 51 -0.80 2.90 0.30
N SER A 52 -1.95 3.44 0.69
CA SER A 52 -3.10 3.67 -0.19
C SER A 52 -2.90 4.86 -1.15
N LYS A 53 -3.82 5.05 -2.09
CA LYS A 53 -3.79 6.21 -3.00
C LYS A 53 -3.78 7.55 -2.25
N ALA A 54 -4.58 7.68 -1.19
CA ALA A 54 -4.66 8.90 -0.39
C ALA A 54 -3.33 9.19 0.33
N TRP A 55 -2.59 8.13 0.70
CA TRP A 55 -1.25 8.26 1.26
C TRP A 55 -0.31 8.87 0.21
N ILE A 56 -0.31 8.39 -1.03
CA ILE A 56 0.54 8.95 -2.11
C ILE A 56 0.16 10.40 -2.44
N ASP A 57 -1.14 10.70 -2.53
CA ASP A 57 -1.64 12.01 -2.94
C ASP A 57 -1.32 13.13 -1.92
N ASP A 58 -1.02 12.77 -0.66
CA ASP A 58 -0.67 13.70 0.43
C ASP A 58 0.83 14.06 0.47
N ARG A 59 1.69 13.34 -0.26
CA ARG A 59 3.15 13.61 -0.30
C ARG A 59 3.50 14.68 -1.33
N THR A 60 4.58 15.39 -1.04
CA THR A 60 5.20 16.33 -1.97
C THR A 60 6.05 15.61 -3.03
N PRO A 61 6.33 16.25 -4.19
CA PRO A 61 7.19 15.65 -5.21
C PRO A 61 8.59 15.25 -4.74
N ALA A 62 9.16 15.99 -3.79
CA ALA A 62 10.49 15.70 -3.24
C ALA A 62 10.47 14.46 -2.34
N GLU A 63 9.44 14.32 -1.50
CA GLU A 63 9.26 13.12 -0.68
C GLU A 63 9.05 11.89 -1.57
N LEU A 64 8.23 11.98 -2.62
CA LEU A 64 8.02 10.87 -3.55
C LEU A 64 9.30 10.41 -4.25
N ASP A 65 10.25 11.33 -4.51
CA ASP A 65 11.56 11.02 -5.11
C ASP A 65 12.45 10.25 -4.14
N GLU A 66 12.51 10.67 -2.87
CA GLU A 66 13.25 9.95 -1.82
C GLU A 66 12.69 8.54 -1.55
N LEU A 67 11.37 8.40 -1.71
CA LEU A 67 10.66 7.14 -1.56
C LEU A 67 10.84 6.19 -2.77
N GLU A 68 11.29 6.66 -3.94
CA GLU A 68 11.55 5.77 -5.09
C GLU A 68 12.66 4.74 -4.78
N ASP A 69 13.61 5.09 -3.91
CA ASP A 69 14.74 4.23 -3.51
C ASP A 69 14.43 3.30 -2.32
N ASP A 70 13.21 3.33 -1.77
CA ASP A 70 12.82 2.49 -0.63
C ASP A 70 12.45 1.06 -1.07
N PRO A 71 13.24 0.03 -0.70
CA PRO A 71 12.97 -1.35 -1.10
C PRO A 71 11.67 -1.92 -0.52
N ASP A 72 11.16 -1.37 0.60
CA ASP A 72 9.90 -1.82 1.21
C ASP A 72 8.68 -1.29 0.43
N LEU A 73 8.86 -0.33 -0.47
CA LEU A 73 7.83 0.18 -1.38
C LEU A 73 7.70 -0.61 -2.68
N ASP A 74 8.80 -1.16 -3.18
CA ASP A 74 8.84 -1.84 -4.49
C ASP A 74 8.09 -3.19 -4.47
N ASP A 75 7.96 -3.81 -3.28
CA ASP A 75 7.23 -5.06 -3.07
C ASP A 75 5.70 -4.87 -2.95
N ASP A 76 5.20 -3.63 -2.85
CA ASP A 76 3.76 -3.39 -2.73
C ASP A 76 3.09 -3.42 -4.11
N ARG A 77 2.43 -4.55 -4.41
CA ARG A 77 1.68 -4.79 -5.66
C ARG A 77 0.74 -3.63 -6.02
N PHE A 78 0.25 -2.88 -5.04
CA PHE A 78 -0.57 -1.70 -5.25
C PHE A 78 0.15 -0.57 -6.01
N LEU A 79 1.41 -0.27 -5.66
CA LEU A 79 2.19 0.82 -6.26
C LEU A 79 2.53 0.54 -7.71
N GLU A 80 2.90 -0.70 -8.03
CA GLU A 80 3.16 -1.15 -9.40
C GLU A 80 1.94 -0.99 -10.32
N GLU A 81 0.77 -1.42 -9.85
CA GLU A 81 -0.49 -1.24 -10.59
C GLU A 81 -0.86 0.25 -10.72
N TYR A 82 -0.61 1.04 -9.68
CA TYR A 82 -0.82 2.49 -9.71
C TYR A 82 0.06 3.18 -10.77
N ARG A 83 1.36 2.87 -10.79
CA ARG A 83 2.34 3.40 -11.75
C ARG A 83 1.93 3.04 -13.18
N LYS A 84 1.59 1.76 -13.42
CA LYS A 84 1.12 1.28 -14.74
C LYS A 84 -0.14 2.01 -15.19
N ARG A 85 -1.13 2.18 -14.30
CA ARG A 85 -2.37 2.90 -14.62
C ARG A 85 -2.10 4.36 -14.97
N ARG A 86 -1.31 5.08 -14.17
CA ARG A 86 -0.97 6.49 -14.44
C ARG A 86 -0.20 6.66 -15.75
N LEU A 87 0.74 5.77 -16.04
CA LEU A 87 1.47 5.80 -17.29
C LEU A 87 0.56 5.49 -18.49
N ALA A 88 -0.38 4.55 -18.34
CA ALA A 88 -1.38 4.27 -19.37
C ALA A 88 -2.28 5.47 -19.63
N GLU A 89 -2.80 6.15 -18.59
CA GLU A 89 -3.58 7.38 -18.72
C GLU A 89 -2.80 8.47 -19.47
N MET A 90 -1.53 8.71 -19.12
CA MET A 90 -0.67 9.67 -19.81
C MET A 90 -0.42 9.28 -21.27
N ARG A 91 -0.23 7.99 -21.55
CA ARG A 91 -0.09 7.48 -22.92
C ARG A 91 -1.38 7.64 -23.72
N GLU A 92 -2.54 7.34 -23.16
CA GLU A 92 -3.83 7.52 -23.84
C GLU A 92 -4.14 9.00 -24.11
N ALA A 93 -3.82 9.88 -23.15
CA ALA A 93 -3.92 11.32 -23.36
C ALA A 93 -2.98 11.81 -24.48
N ALA A 94 -1.76 11.26 -24.55
CA ALA A 94 -0.80 11.56 -25.62
C ALA A 94 -1.17 10.93 -26.97
N LYS A 95 -1.91 9.81 -26.98
CA LYS A 95 -2.35 9.08 -28.17
C LYS A 95 -3.53 9.72 -28.88
N VAL A 96 -4.16 10.77 -28.34
CA VAL A 96 -5.15 11.55 -29.09
C VAL A 96 -4.43 12.14 -30.30
N ALA A 97 -4.55 11.46 -31.44
CA ALA A 97 -3.79 11.75 -32.64
C ALA A 97 -4.20 13.12 -33.19
N ARG A 98 -3.46 14.16 -32.79
CA ARG A 98 -3.63 15.52 -33.31
C ARG A 98 -3.21 15.62 -34.78
N PHE A 99 -2.29 14.75 -35.20
CA PHE A 99 -1.72 14.69 -36.54
C PHE A 99 -1.66 13.23 -37.02
N GLY A 100 -1.79 12.99 -38.33
CA GLY A 100 -1.87 11.62 -38.87
C GLY A 100 -1.46 11.47 -40.34
N SER A 101 -1.06 12.55 -41.01
CA SER A 101 -0.58 12.52 -42.39
C SER A 101 0.52 13.55 -42.61
N VAL A 102 1.37 13.31 -43.61
CA VAL A 102 2.39 14.28 -44.04
C VAL A 102 1.74 15.20 -45.07
N MET A 103 1.75 16.50 -44.79
CA MET A 103 1.24 17.51 -45.73
C MET A 103 2.41 18.21 -46.45
N PRO A 104 2.40 18.28 -47.79
CA PRO A 104 3.38 19.07 -48.52
C PRO A 104 3.13 20.55 -48.26
N ILE A 105 4.18 21.30 -47.92
CA ILE A 105 4.12 22.74 -47.70
C ILE A 105 4.94 23.49 -48.74
N SER A 106 4.47 24.67 -49.13
CA SER A 106 5.23 25.58 -49.99
C SER A 106 6.21 26.42 -49.16
N GLY A 107 7.21 27.02 -49.82
CA GLY A 107 8.16 27.91 -49.14
C GLY A 107 7.49 29.11 -48.46
N SER A 108 6.37 29.60 -48.98
CA SER A 108 5.61 30.70 -48.37
C SER A 108 4.87 30.30 -47.09
N ASP A 109 4.50 29.03 -46.95
CA ASP A 109 3.79 28.53 -45.77
C ASP A 109 4.74 28.13 -44.63
N PHE A 110 6.05 28.01 -44.90
CA PHE A 110 7.04 27.55 -43.93
C PHE A 110 7.04 28.36 -42.62
N VAL A 111 6.95 29.68 -42.69
CA VAL A 111 6.96 30.54 -41.49
C VAL A 111 5.73 30.28 -40.62
N ARG A 112 4.56 30.11 -41.24
CA ARG A 112 3.30 29.86 -40.51
C ARG A 112 3.29 28.47 -39.89
N GLU A 113 3.63 27.45 -40.67
CA GLU A 113 3.49 26.04 -40.27
C GLU A 113 4.64 25.55 -39.38
N VAL A 114 5.84 26.14 -39.49
CA VAL A 114 7.05 25.69 -38.79
C VAL A 114 7.49 26.71 -37.75
N SER A 115 7.69 27.97 -38.15
CA SER A 115 8.25 28.99 -37.25
C SER A 115 7.25 29.55 -36.25
N GLN A 116 5.95 29.52 -36.57
CA GLN A 116 4.87 29.99 -35.70
C GLN A 116 4.09 28.84 -35.06
N ALA A 117 4.62 27.62 -35.10
CA ALA A 117 3.99 26.48 -34.45
C ALA A 117 3.92 26.68 -32.93
N PRO A 118 2.85 26.19 -32.27
CA PRO A 118 2.74 26.20 -30.82
C PRO A 118 3.88 25.45 -30.13
N ALA A 119 4.27 25.89 -28.92
CA ALA A 119 5.36 25.27 -28.16
C ALA A 119 5.08 23.82 -27.72
N ASP A 120 3.81 23.40 -27.73
CA ASP A 120 3.39 22.03 -27.41
C ASP A 120 3.38 21.10 -28.64
N VAL A 121 3.77 21.60 -29.82
CA VAL A 121 3.79 20.84 -31.08
C VAL A 121 5.22 20.68 -31.59
N TRP A 122 5.62 19.43 -31.81
CA TRP A 122 6.86 19.10 -32.49
C TRP A 122 6.63 19.10 -34.01
N VAL A 123 7.36 19.95 -34.73
CA VAL A 123 7.29 20.03 -36.20
C VAL A 123 8.50 19.34 -36.82
N VAL A 124 8.26 18.36 -37.69
CA VAL A 124 9.29 17.68 -38.48
C VAL A 124 9.10 18.05 -39.95
N VAL A 125 10.14 18.62 -40.56
CA VAL A 125 10.09 19.07 -41.96
C VAL A 125 11.04 18.22 -42.81
N LEU A 126 10.53 17.67 -43.91
CA LEU A 126 11.33 16.98 -44.93
C LEU A 126 11.49 17.90 -46.15
N LEU A 127 12.68 18.50 -46.31
CA LEU A 127 13.01 19.21 -47.55
C LEU A 127 13.44 18.20 -48.61
N TYR A 128 12.75 18.21 -49.75
CA TYR A 128 13.09 17.39 -50.91
C TYR A 128 13.00 18.22 -52.19
N LYS A 129 13.62 17.73 -53.26
CA LYS A 129 13.51 18.27 -54.61
C LYS A 129 13.10 17.12 -55.52
N ASP A 130 12.01 17.29 -56.26
CA ASP A 130 11.64 16.32 -57.29
C ASP A 130 12.74 16.24 -58.35
N ARG A 131 13.00 15.01 -58.80
CA ARG A 131 14.01 14.70 -59.81
C ARG A 131 13.62 15.24 -61.18
#